data_AF-A0A7X2MGE5-F1
#
_entry.id   AF-A0A7X2MGE5-F1
#
_cell.length_a   1.000
_cell.length_b   1.000
_cell.length_c   1.000
_cell.angle_alpha   90.00
_cell.angle_beta   90.00
_cell.angle_gamma   90.00
#
_symmetry.space_group_name_H-M   'P 1'
#
loop_
_entity.id
_entity.type
_entity.pdbx_description
1 polymer ?
#
loop_
_entity_poly.entity_id
_entity_poly.type
_entity_poly.pdbx_seq_one_letter_code
_entity_poly.pdbx_strand_id
1 'polypeptide(L)' 'MDLEKYKGYLIDLDGTMYKGKIKIPAAKRFIERLQEKDIPFLFLTNNSTQTPEAVVENLGM' A
#
# COMPACT_ATOMS: atom_id res chain seq x y z
N MET A 1 -18.98 11.35 14.93
CA MET A 1 -19.18 10.64 13.66
C MET A 1 -18.37 9.37 13.75
N ASP A 2 -19.05 8.23 13.89
CA ASP A 2 -18.38 6.95 13.78
C ASP A 2 -17.98 6.77 12.32
N LEU A 3 -16.68 6.78 12.06
CA LEU A 3 -16.15 6.36 10.77
C LEU A 3 -16.49 4.88 10.61
N GLU A 4 -17.23 4.54 9.56
CA GLU A 4 -17.50 3.14 9.24
C GLU A 4 -16.16 2.40 9.10
N LYS A 5 -16.04 1.27 9.80
CA LYS A 5 -14.86 0.42 9.71
C LYS A 5 -14.88 -0.31 8.38
N TYR A 6 -14.02 0.10 7.46
CA TYR A 6 -13.81 -0.63 6.21
C TYR A 6 -13.30 -2.04 6.50
N LYS A 7 -13.86 -3.03 5.79
CA LYS A 7 -13.49 -4.44 5.92
C LYS A 7 -12.17 -4.78 5.23
N GLY A 8 -11.65 -3.89 4.39
CA GLY A 8 -10.38 -4.05 3.70
C GLY A 8 -10.05 -2.84 2.82
N TYR A 9 -8.84 -2.83 2.28
CA TYR A 9 -8.30 -1.71 1.50
C TYR A 9 -7.76 -2.15 0.14
N LEU A 10 -8.00 -1.31 -0.87
CA LEU A 10 -7.33 -1.35 -2.16
C LEU A 10 -6.41 -0.14 -2.23
N ILE A 11 -5.11 -0.38 -2.35
CA ILE A 11 -4.08 0.65 -2.15
C ILE A 11 -3.32 0.87 -3.45
N ASP A 12 -3.44 2.08 -4.00
CA ASP A 12 -2.66 2.49 -5.15
C ASP A 12 -1.17 2.58 -4.80
N LEU A 13 -0.29 2.39 -5.78
CA LEU A 13 1.15 2.52 -5.58
C LEU A 13 1.64 3.93 -5.91
N ASP A 14 1.29 4.42 -7.09
CA ASP A 14 1.81 5.68 -7.61
C ASP A 14 1.11 6.87 -6.93
N GLY A 15 1.88 7.80 -6.35
CA GLY A 15 1.34 8.94 -5.62
C GLY A 15 0.86 8.62 -4.19
N THR A 16 0.69 7.34 -3.84
CA THR A 16 0.22 6.89 -2.52
C THR A 16 1.32 6.22 -1.70
N MET A 17 1.99 5.21 -2.25
CA MET A 17 3.18 4.59 -1.63
C MET A 17 4.47 5.34 -2.01
N TYR A 18 4.48 5.97 -3.19
CA TYR A 18 5.63 6.66 -3.75
C TYR A 18 5.27 8.04 -4.29
N LYS A 19 6.22 8.97 -4.24
CA LYS A 19 6.21 10.21 -5.02
C LYS A 19 7.33 10.14 -6.06
N GLY A 20 7.03 9.60 -7.24
CA GLY A 20 8.04 9.23 -8.21
C GLY A 20 8.94 8.12 -7.65
N LYS A 21 10.25 8.38 -7.51
CA LYS A 21 11.21 7.41 -6.94
C LYS A 21 11.32 7.46 -5.40
N ILE A 22 10.65 8.42 -4.75
CA ILE A 22 10.78 8.65 -3.30
C ILE A 22 9.69 7.88 -2.57
N LYS A 23 10.08 7.00 -1.64
CA LYS A 23 9.14 6.29 -0.75
C LYS A 23 8.48 7.28 0.22
N ILE A 24 7.19 7.12 0.48
CA ILE A 24 6.45 7.93 1.47
C ILE A 24 6.47 7.17 2.81
N PRO A 25 7.20 7.61 3.85
CA PRO A 25 7.34 6.84 5.10
C PRO A 25 6.02 6.62 5.84
N ALA A 26 5.07 7.55 5.73
CA ALA A 26 3.75 7.42 6.32
C ALA A 26 2.93 6.26 5.69
N ALA A 27 3.19 5.93 4.42
CA ALA A 27 2.52 4.86 3.72
C ALA A 27 2.97 3.50 4.27
N LYS A 28 4.27 3.29 4.51
CA LYS A 28 4.78 2.09 5.20
C LYS A 28 4.11 1.89 6.56
N ARG A 29 4.09 2.95 7.40
CA ARG A 29 3.41 2.93 8.70
C ARG A 29 1.90 2.67 8.61
N PHE A 30 1.26 2.98 7.49
CA PHE A 30 -0.14 2.65 7.28
C PHE A 30 -0.31 1.15 7.02
N ILE A 31 0.53 0.56 6.16
CA ILE A 31 0.51 -0.88 5.89
C ILE A 31 0.81 -1.70 7.14
N GLU A 32 1.83 -1.31 7.91
CA GLU A 32 2.18 -1.98 9.19
C GLU A 32 0.97 -2.00 10.13
N ARG A 33 0.20 -0.90 10.23
CA ARG A 33 -1.02 -0.84 11.04
C ARG A 33 -2.16 -1.71 10.52
N LEU A 34 -2.23 -1.97 9.21
CA LEU A 34 -3.21 -2.90 8.64
C LEU A 34 -2.82 -4.34 8.98
N GLN A 35 -1.53 -4.67 8.85
CA GLN A 35 -0.97 -5.98 9.22
C GLN A 35 -1.14 -6.27 10.72
N GLU A 36 -0.80 -5.33 11.60
CA GLU A 36 -0.98 -5.44 13.05
C GLU A 36 -2.43 -5.70 13.49
N LYS A 37 -3.40 -5.31 12.64
CA LYS A 37 -4.84 -5.42 12.92
C LYS A 37 -5.51 -6.53 12.12
N ASP A 38 -4.75 -7.32 11.36
CA ASP A 38 -5.26 -8.35 10.45
C ASP A 38 -6.35 -7.82 9.48
N ILE A 39 -6.20 -6.56 9.04
CA ILE A 39 -7.12 -5.96 8.07
C ILE A 39 -6.63 -6.32 6.66
N PRO A 40 -7.45 -7.01 5.85
CA PRO A 40 -7.04 -7.42 4.52
C PRO A 40 -6.83 -6.21 3.59
N PHE A 41 -5.79 -6.26 2.77
CA PHE A 41 -5.53 -5.26 1.76
C PHE A 41 -4.88 -5.86 0.51
N LEU A 42 -5.02 -5.15 -0.61
CA LEU A 42 -4.33 -5.46 -1.86
C LEU A 42 -3.73 -4.19 -2.43
N PHE A 43 -2.57 -4.32 -3.06
CA PHE A 43 -2.02 -3.28 -3.91
C PHE A 43 -2.60 -3.39 -5.32
N LEU A 44 -2.87 -2.25 -5.94
CA LEU A 44 -3.22 -2.14 -7.34
C LEU A 44 -2.42 -1.00 -7.97
N THR A 45 -2.08 -1.14 -9.24
CA THR A 45 -1.46 -0.08 -10.04
C THR A 45 -1.83 -0.29 -11.50
N ASN A 46 -1.93 0.81 -12.24
CA ASN A 46 -2.08 0.78 -13.69
C ASN A 46 -0.72 0.70 -14.41
N ASN A 47 0.40 0.73 -13.67
CA ASN A 47 1.72 0.60 -14.25
C ASN A 47 2.05 -0.87 -14.56
N SER A 48 1.99 -1.23 -15.84
CA SER A 48 2.22 -2.60 -16.32
C SER A 48 3.68 -2.97 -16.54
N THR A 49 4.64 -2.13 -16.13
CA THR A 49 6.07 -2.33 -16.43
C THR A 49 6.82 -3.20 -15.42
N GLN A 50 6.20 -3.53 -14.28
CA GLN A 50 6.81 -4.29 -13.18
C GLN A 50 5.97 -5.52 -12.86
N THR A 51 6.63 -6.63 -12.52
CA THR A 51 5.93 -7.81 -12.00
C THR A 51 5.49 -7.58 -10.55
N PRO A 52 4.47 -8.31 -10.05
CA PRO A 52 4.06 -8.24 -8.65
C PRO A 52 5.21 -8.46 -7.66
N GLU A 53 6.14 -9.37 -7.97
CA GLU A 53 7.29 -9.69 -7.11
C GLU A 53 8.25 -8.51 -7.02
N ALA A 54 8.55 -7.87 -8.16
CA ALA A 54 9.39 -6.67 -8.21
C ALA A 54 8.77 -5.50 -7.43
N VAL A 55 7.44 -5.36 -7.47
CA VAL A 55 6.72 -4.38 -6.65
C VAL A 55 6.91 -4.65 -5.16
N VAL A 56 6.76 -5.90 -4.73
CA VAL A 56 6.95 -6.29 -3.32
C VAL A 56 8.37 -6.00 -2.85
N GLU A 57 9.38 -6.36 -3.64
CA GLU A 57 10.78 -6.07 -3.33
C GLU A 57 11.02 -4.55 -3.19
N ASN A 58 10.46 -3.76 -4.12
CA ASN A 58 10.57 -2.30 -4.09
C ASN A 58 9.87 -1.67 -2.88
N LEU A 59 8.84 -2.31 -2.31
CA LEU A 59 8.18 -1.81 -1.11
C LEU A 59 9.11 -1.93 0.12
N GLY A 60 9.98 -2.94 0.17
CA GLY A 60 10.89 -3.17 1.30
C GLY A 60 10.12 -3.38 2.61
N MET A 61 9.02 -4.13 2.48
CA MET A 61 8.14 -4.59 3.55
C MET A 61 8.61 -5.96 4.02
#